data_AF-A0A4R5E1Y6-F1
#
_entry.id   AF-A0A4R5E1Y6-F1
#
_cell.length_a   1.000
_cell.length_b   1.000
_cell.length_c   1.000
_cell.angle_alpha   90.00
_cell.angle_beta   90.00
_cell.angle_gamma   90.00
#
_symmetry.space_group_name_H-M   'P 1'
#
loop_
_entity.id
_entity.type
_entity.pdbx_description
1 polymer ?
#
loop_
_entity_poly.entity_id
_entity_poly.type
_entity_poly.pdbx_seq_one_letter_code
_entity_poly.pdbx_strand_id
1 'polypeptide(L)'
;MSTTEKQYSSTEDLIDLLKAQHGQIRDLFDEVMHTQGQERKEAFRALVRLLAVHETAEEEIVHPMARRIPGGDGIVDDRLAEERQAKEVLAELDGMDTEDPAFLKTLDRLRMDVLTHARAEERYEFDRIQDQFSPAQLRGFAAAVRAAQATAPTRP
;
A
#
# COMPACT_ATOMS: atom_id res chain seq x y z
N MET A 1 -0.23 10.95 41.59
CA MET A 1 -0.80 10.26 40.42
C MET A 1 -0.37 11.04 39.19
N SER A 2 0.81 10.74 38.65
CA SER A 2 1.32 11.42 37.45
C SER A 2 0.76 10.71 36.24
N THR A 3 -0.19 11.34 35.58
CA THR A 3 -0.64 10.97 34.25
C THR A 3 0.48 11.38 33.28
N THR A 4 1.26 10.41 32.83
CA THR A 4 2.29 10.65 31.82
C THR A 4 1.61 11.05 30.52
N GLU A 5 1.87 12.29 30.11
CA GLU A 5 1.48 12.86 28.83
C GLU A 5 2.05 12.01 27.68
N LYS A 6 1.17 11.55 26.79
CA LYS A 6 1.57 11.01 25.48
C LYS A 6 2.10 12.16 24.63
N GLN A 7 3.39 12.45 24.75
CA GLN A 7 4.11 13.29 23.79
C GLN A 7 4.42 12.45 22.54
N TYR A 8 3.52 12.46 21.56
CA TYR A 8 3.83 11.99 20.20
C TYR A 8 4.26 13.20 19.37
N SER A 9 5.57 13.45 19.33
CA SER A 9 6.17 14.40 18.37
C SER A 9 6.95 13.62 17.31
N SER A 10 6.38 13.56 16.11
CA SER A 10 6.99 13.40 14.79
C SER A 10 8.21 12.46 14.66
N THR A 11 7.94 11.18 14.41
CA THR A 11 8.79 10.28 13.61
C THR A 11 7.88 9.15 13.10
N GLU A 12 7.38 9.28 11.87
CA GLU A 12 6.46 8.32 11.20
C GLU A 12 6.92 6.88 11.45
N ASP A 13 6.10 6.10 12.16
CA ASP A 13 6.33 4.66 12.33
C ASP A 13 5.83 3.88 11.11
N LEU A 14 5.99 2.54 11.14
CA LEU A 14 5.62 1.68 10.01
C LEU A 14 4.17 1.88 9.58
N ILE A 15 3.26 1.97 10.56
CA ILE A 15 1.82 2.04 10.29
C ILE A 15 1.46 3.42 9.74
N ASP A 16 2.03 4.49 10.32
CA ASP A 16 1.86 5.84 9.80
C ASP A 16 2.38 5.96 8.35
N LEU A 17 3.53 5.36 8.06
CA LEU A 17 4.12 5.35 6.73
C LEU A 17 3.22 4.66 5.70
N LEU A 18 2.75 3.44 5.98
CA LEU A 18 1.92 2.68 5.04
C LEU A 18 0.55 3.34 4.84
N LYS A 19 -0.08 3.87 5.90
CA LYS A 19 -1.33 4.65 5.78
C LYS A 19 -1.15 5.92 4.96
N ALA A 20 0.00 6.59 5.07
CA ALA A 20 0.30 7.72 4.20
C ALA A 20 0.42 7.29 2.74
N GLN A 21 1.03 6.13 2.46
CA GLN A 21 1.08 5.57 1.10
C GLN A 21 -0.31 5.19 0.56
N HIS A 22 -1.19 4.58 1.38
CA HIS A 22 -2.59 4.35 1.00
C HIS A 22 -3.30 5.63 0.58
N GLY A 23 -3.09 6.72 1.35
CA GLY A 23 -3.62 8.04 1.02
C GLY A 23 -3.10 8.55 -0.33
N GLN A 24 -1.79 8.45 -0.57
CA GLN A 24 -1.19 8.84 -1.85
C GLN A 24 -1.68 8.00 -3.03
N ILE A 25 -1.84 6.69 -2.85
CA ILE A 25 -2.39 5.78 -3.87
C ILE A 25 -3.83 6.20 -4.23
N ARG A 26 -4.68 6.47 -3.24
CA ARG A 26 -6.05 6.97 -3.47
C ARG A 26 -6.03 8.27 -4.27
N ASP A 27 -5.20 9.22 -3.86
CA ASP A 27 -5.13 10.54 -4.50
C ASP A 27 -4.62 10.42 -5.95
N LEU A 28 -3.68 9.50 -6.23
CA LEU A 28 -3.22 9.19 -7.60
C LEU A 28 -4.31 8.53 -8.45
N PHE A 29 -5.12 7.63 -7.89
CA PHE A 29 -6.30 7.12 -8.61
C PHE A 29 -7.25 8.25 -9.00
N ASP A 30 -7.50 9.19 -8.09
CA ASP A 30 -8.32 10.38 -8.39
C ASP A 30 -7.68 11.23 -9.49
N GLU A 31 -6.36 11.44 -9.45
CA GLU A 31 -5.65 12.21 -10.47
C GLU A 31 -5.76 11.57 -11.86
N VAL A 32 -5.53 10.26 -11.99
CA VAL A 32 -5.65 9.54 -13.28
C VAL A 32 -7.08 9.64 -13.83
N MET A 33 -8.10 9.55 -12.98
CA MET A 33 -9.50 9.63 -13.38
C MET A 33 -9.91 11.02 -13.92
N HIS A 34 -9.31 12.09 -13.39
CA HIS A 34 -9.72 13.47 -13.70
C HIS A 34 -8.80 14.20 -14.68
N THR A 35 -7.63 13.62 -15.01
CA THR A 35 -6.70 14.14 -16.01
C THR A 35 -6.90 13.46 -17.37
N GLN A 36 -6.27 13.99 -18.42
CA GLN A 36 -6.33 13.49 -19.80
C GLN A 36 -4.97 13.57 -20.48
N GLY A 37 -4.76 12.84 -21.57
CA GLY A 37 -3.57 12.95 -22.39
C GLY A 37 -2.29 12.69 -21.61
N GLN A 38 -1.31 13.58 -21.74
CA GLN A 38 0.01 13.40 -21.13
C GLN A 38 -0.03 13.40 -19.60
N GLU A 39 -0.88 14.24 -18.99
CA GLU A 39 -1.04 14.31 -17.53
C GLU A 39 -1.56 12.98 -16.97
N ARG A 40 -2.56 12.36 -17.63
CA ARG A 40 -3.06 11.02 -17.25
C ARG A 40 -1.97 9.97 -17.33
N LYS A 41 -1.16 9.99 -18.39
CA LYS A 41 -0.05 9.03 -18.58
C LYS A 41 1.00 9.16 -17.47
N GLU A 42 1.28 10.38 -17.03
CA GLU A 42 2.23 10.65 -15.96
C GLU A 42 1.68 10.24 -14.59
N ALA A 43 0.43 10.61 -14.28
CA ALA A 43 -0.25 10.19 -13.07
C ALA A 43 -0.36 8.66 -12.98
N PHE A 44 -0.68 7.98 -14.10
CA PHE A 44 -0.78 6.52 -14.11
C PHE A 44 0.57 5.84 -13.89
N ARG A 45 1.65 6.37 -14.49
CA ARG A 45 3.01 5.88 -14.20
C ARG A 45 3.42 6.09 -12.75
N ALA A 46 3.05 7.22 -12.15
CA ALA A 46 3.29 7.49 -10.74
C ALA A 46 2.53 6.51 -9.84
N LEU A 47 1.26 6.22 -10.17
CA LEU A 47 0.44 5.22 -9.50
C LEU A 47 1.06 3.82 -9.57
N VAL A 48 1.40 3.34 -10.77
CA VAL A 48 2.04 2.02 -10.99
C VAL A 48 3.32 1.90 -10.18
N ARG A 49 4.16 2.94 -10.20
CA ARG A 49 5.40 2.96 -9.43
C ARG A 49 5.14 2.87 -7.93
N LEU A 50 4.18 3.64 -7.41
CA LEU A 50 3.90 3.65 -5.98
C LEU A 50 3.33 2.29 -5.53
N LEU A 51 2.41 1.70 -6.32
CA LEU A 51 1.86 0.37 -6.04
C LEU A 51 2.97 -0.69 -5.95
N ALA A 52 3.88 -0.74 -6.93
CA ALA A 52 4.97 -1.73 -6.94
C ALA A 52 5.91 -1.58 -5.71
N VAL A 53 6.22 -0.34 -5.35
CA VAL A 53 7.09 -0.01 -4.21
C VAL A 53 6.42 -0.33 -2.86
N HIS A 54 5.11 -0.10 -2.77
CA HIS A 54 4.30 -0.37 -1.59
C HIS A 54 4.16 -1.87 -1.35
N GLU A 55 3.78 -2.61 -2.38
CA GLU A 55 3.64 -4.06 -2.33
C GLU A 55 4.96 -4.78 -2.01
N THR A 56 6.10 -4.27 -2.53
CA THR A 56 7.42 -4.80 -2.14
C THR A 56 7.66 -4.66 -0.64
N ALA A 57 7.21 -3.56 -0.02
CA ALA A 57 7.37 -3.36 1.42
C ALA A 57 6.48 -4.33 2.22
N GLU A 58 5.28 -4.62 1.72
CA GLU A 58 4.37 -5.58 2.31
C GLU A 58 4.92 -7.00 2.27
N GLU A 59 5.32 -7.47 1.09
CA GLU A 59 5.83 -8.82 0.88
C GLU A 59 7.13 -9.10 1.65
N GLU A 60 8.05 -8.13 1.69
CA GLU A 60 9.37 -8.33 2.30
C GLU A 60 9.38 -8.09 3.82
N ILE A 61 8.44 -7.31 4.36
CA ILE A 61 8.49 -6.83 5.76
C ILE A 61 7.16 -7.06 6.49
N VAL A 62 6.04 -6.54 5.97
CA VAL A 62 4.76 -6.53 6.70
C VAL A 62 4.23 -7.95 6.86
N HIS A 63 4.07 -8.70 5.78
CA HIS A 63 3.52 -10.04 5.83
C HIS A 63 4.39 -11.03 6.63
N PRO A 64 5.74 -11.05 6.47
CA PRO A 64 6.59 -11.88 7.31
C PRO A 64 6.45 -11.57 8.81
N MET A 65 6.21 -10.30 9.17
CA MET A 65 5.95 -9.93 10.55
C MET A 65 4.57 -10.37 11.01
N ALA A 66 3.53 -10.13 10.21
CA ALA A 66 2.16 -10.50 10.52
C ALA A 66 2.01 -12.02 10.72
N ARG A 67 2.68 -12.85 9.91
CA ARG A 67 2.69 -14.32 10.07
C ARG A 67 3.21 -14.78 11.43
N ARG A 68 4.05 -13.99 12.11
CA ARG A 68 4.58 -14.34 13.44
C ARG A 68 3.58 -14.11 14.57
N ILE A 69 2.46 -13.45 14.28
CA ILE A 69 1.40 -13.14 15.23
C ILE A 69 0.40 -14.31 15.29
N PRO A 70 -0.15 -14.68 16.46
CA PRO A 70 -1.19 -15.70 16.54
C PRO A 70 -2.39 -15.40 15.63
N GLY A 71 -2.68 -16.33 14.70
CA GLY A 71 -3.73 -16.16 13.69
C GLY A 71 -3.35 -15.30 12.48
N GLY A 72 -2.08 -14.87 12.38
CA GLY A 72 -1.57 -14.03 11.31
C GLY A 72 -1.53 -14.69 9.94
N ASP A 73 -1.34 -16.02 9.88
CA ASP A 73 -1.26 -16.74 8.60
C ASP A 73 -2.51 -16.54 7.73
N GLY A 74 -3.71 -16.66 8.31
CA GLY A 74 -4.95 -16.46 7.56
C GLY A 74 -5.15 -15.01 7.12
N ILE A 75 -4.74 -14.04 7.94
CA ILE A 75 -4.80 -12.62 7.59
C ILE A 75 -3.93 -12.35 6.37
N VAL A 76 -2.70 -12.85 6.38
CA VAL A 76 -1.73 -12.68 5.29
C VAL A 76 -2.17 -13.43 4.03
N ASP A 77 -2.69 -14.65 4.16
CA ASP A 77 -3.16 -15.42 3.00
C ASP A 77 -4.30 -14.70 2.26
N ASP A 78 -5.19 -14.03 2.99
CA ASP A 78 -6.25 -13.19 2.42
C ASP A 78 -5.66 -11.96 1.70
N ARG A 79 -4.69 -11.26 2.30
CA ARG A 79 -4.03 -10.07 1.68
C ARG A 79 -3.33 -10.43 0.37
N LEU A 80 -2.51 -11.47 0.40
CA LEU A 80 -1.82 -11.98 -0.80
C LEU A 80 -2.81 -12.40 -1.90
N ALA A 81 -4.02 -12.85 -1.56
CA ALA A 81 -5.04 -13.20 -2.54
C ALA A 81 -5.70 -11.97 -3.19
N GLU A 82 -5.87 -10.88 -2.44
CA GLU A 82 -6.35 -9.59 -2.93
C GLU A 82 -5.30 -8.93 -3.83
N GLU A 83 -4.04 -8.89 -3.41
CA GLU A 83 -2.90 -8.36 -4.18
C GLU A 83 -2.75 -9.06 -5.52
N ARG A 84 -2.81 -10.40 -5.55
CA ARG A 84 -2.76 -11.16 -6.81
C ARG A 84 -3.87 -10.74 -7.79
N GLN A 85 -5.09 -10.52 -7.30
CA GLN A 85 -6.19 -10.06 -8.13
C GLN A 85 -5.94 -8.63 -8.65
N ALA A 86 -5.47 -7.73 -7.78
CA ALA A 86 -5.12 -6.37 -8.19
C ALA A 86 -3.98 -6.34 -9.23
N LYS A 87 -2.93 -7.17 -9.06
CA LYS A 87 -1.83 -7.35 -10.02
C LYS A 87 -2.32 -7.80 -11.39
N GLU A 88 -3.28 -8.72 -11.47
CA GLU A 88 -3.87 -9.17 -12.74
C GLU A 88 -4.57 -8.01 -13.47
N VAL A 89 -5.34 -7.19 -12.75
CA VAL A 89 -6.00 -6.01 -13.31
C VAL A 89 -4.98 -4.94 -13.73
N LEU A 90 -3.92 -4.75 -12.94
CA LEU A 90 -2.86 -3.79 -13.24
C LEU A 90 -2.07 -4.20 -14.50
N ALA A 91 -1.81 -5.49 -14.69
CA ALA A 91 -1.16 -6.01 -15.90
C ALA A 91 -2.03 -5.79 -17.16
N GLU A 92 -3.35 -5.91 -17.05
CA GLU A 92 -4.28 -5.54 -18.14
C GLU A 92 -4.17 -4.05 -18.48
N LEU A 93 -4.08 -3.17 -17.48
CA LEU A 93 -3.95 -1.72 -17.65
C LEU A 93 -2.59 -1.30 -18.22
N ASP A 94 -1.49 -1.93 -17.83
CA ASP A 94 -0.14 -1.60 -18.34
C ASP A 94 -0.01 -1.89 -19.85
N GLY A 95 -0.78 -2.85 -20.35
CA GLY A 95 -0.90 -3.16 -21.78
C GLY A 95 -1.83 -2.23 -22.57
N MET A 96 -2.52 -1.29 -21.92
CA MET A 96 -3.57 -0.46 -22.51
C MET A 96 -3.12 1.01 -22.70
N ASP A 97 -3.55 1.67 -23.78
CA ASP A 97 -3.37 3.12 -23.87
C ASP A 97 -4.34 3.81 -22.89
N THR A 98 -3.89 4.84 -22.19
CA THR A 98 -4.72 5.60 -21.24
C THR A 98 -5.88 6.34 -21.90
N GLU A 99 -5.87 6.44 -23.23
CA GLU A 99 -6.96 7.00 -24.05
C GLU A 99 -7.91 5.92 -24.60
N ASP A 100 -7.67 4.64 -24.31
CA ASP A 100 -8.57 3.55 -24.67
C ASP A 100 -9.94 3.74 -23.95
N PRO A 101 -11.07 3.58 -24.65
CA PRO A 101 -12.40 3.68 -24.03
C PRO A 101 -12.63 2.75 -22.83
N ALA A 102 -11.90 1.62 -22.75
CA ALA A 102 -11.97 0.67 -21.64
C ALA A 102 -11.07 1.04 -20.45
N PHE A 103 -10.12 1.98 -20.62
CA PHE A 103 -9.08 2.27 -19.63
C PHE A 103 -9.67 2.71 -18.29
N LEU A 104 -10.50 3.76 -18.29
CA LEU A 104 -11.06 4.31 -17.04
C LEU A 104 -11.98 3.31 -16.33
N LYS A 105 -12.69 2.46 -17.06
CA LYS A 105 -13.51 1.40 -16.47
C LYS A 105 -12.66 0.34 -15.78
N THR A 106 -11.55 -0.05 -16.41
CA THR A 106 -10.62 -1.05 -15.87
C THR A 106 -9.84 -0.47 -14.68
N LEU A 107 -9.49 0.82 -14.75
CA LEU A 107 -8.87 1.57 -13.66
C LEU A 107 -9.79 1.66 -12.45
N ASP A 108 -11.09 1.91 -12.65
CA ASP A 108 -12.06 1.96 -11.55
C ASP A 108 -12.21 0.58 -10.86
N ARG A 109 -12.12 -0.52 -11.61
CA ARG A 109 -12.03 -1.87 -11.03
C ARG A 109 -10.79 -2.01 -10.14
N LEU A 110 -9.61 -1.68 -10.67
CA LEU A 110 -8.36 -1.71 -9.90
C LEU A 110 -8.46 -0.86 -8.63
N ARG A 111 -9.02 0.35 -8.75
CA ARG A 111 -9.22 1.27 -7.63
C ARG A 111 -10.07 0.62 -6.54
N MET A 112 -11.19 -0.02 -6.89
CA MET A 112 -12.03 -0.70 -5.91
C MET A 112 -11.28 -1.82 -5.19
N ASP A 113 -10.51 -2.63 -5.93
CA ASP A 113 -9.74 -3.75 -5.38
C ASP A 113 -8.66 -3.24 -4.41
N VAL A 114 -7.82 -2.30 -4.86
CA VAL A 114 -6.72 -1.72 -4.05
C VAL A 114 -7.24 -0.99 -2.81
N LEU A 115 -8.30 -0.17 -2.94
CA LEU A 115 -8.84 0.54 -1.78
C LEU A 115 -9.53 -0.42 -0.79
N THR A 116 -10.05 -1.55 -1.26
CA THR A 116 -10.63 -2.57 -0.38
C THR A 116 -9.54 -3.31 0.37
N HIS A 117 -8.48 -3.68 -0.32
CA HIS A 117 -7.27 -4.27 0.25
C HIS A 117 -6.65 -3.37 1.33
N ALA A 118 -6.34 -2.12 1.01
CA ALA A 118 -5.76 -1.16 1.97
C ALA A 118 -6.61 -1.01 3.25
N ARG A 119 -7.94 -1.00 3.13
CA ARG A 119 -8.85 -0.97 4.30
C ARG A 119 -8.81 -2.27 5.10
N ALA A 120 -8.62 -3.42 4.44
CA ALA A 120 -8.52 -4.70 5.10
C ALA A 120 -7.19 -4.83 5.85
N GLU A 121 -6.08 -4.41 5.27
CA GLU A 121 -4.77 -4.34 5.93
C GLU A 121 -4.83 -3.46 7.18
N GLU A 122 -5.32 -2.23 7.04
CA GLU A 122 -5.39 -1.28 8.16
C GLU A 122 -6.16 -1.87 9.35
N ARG A 123 -7.25 -2.59 9.07
CA ARG A 123 -8.16 -3.12 10.09
C ARG A 123 -7.72 -4.46 10.68
N TYR A 124 -7.15 -5.34 9.86
CA TYR A 124 -6.94 -6.74 10.25
C TYR A 124 -5.46 -7.08 10.44
N GLU A 125 -4.57 -6.40 9.74
CA GLU A 125 -3.13 -6.65 9.82
C GLU A 125 -2.42 -5.57 10.65
N PHE A 126 -2.58 -4.29 10.30
CA PHE A 126 -1.87 -3.19 10.94
C PHE A 126 -2.24 -3.04 12.42
N ASP A 127 -3.53 -3.14 12.75
CA ASP A 127 -3.99 -3.13 14.14
C ASP A 127 -3.32 -4.24 14.97
N ARG A 128 -3.12 -5.44 14.38
CA ARG A 128 -2.45 -6.56 15.05
C ARG A 128 -0.96 -6.32 15.21
N ILE A 129 -0.29 -5.81 14.17
CA ILE A 129 1.13 -5.44 14.23
C ILE A 129 1.34 -4.38 15.31
N GLN A 130 0.49 -3.36 15.35
CA GLN A 130 0.59 -2.27 16.33
C GLN A 130 0.47 -2.77 17.78
N ASP A 131 -0.36 -3.79 18.03
CA ASP A 131 -0.53 -4.38 19.36
C ASP A 131 0.65 -5.28 19.78
N GLN A 132 1.39 -5.85 18.82
CA GLN A 132 2.45 -6.82 19.11
C GLN A 132 3.86 -6.22 19.20
N PHE A 133 4.09 -5.07 18.57
CA PHE A 133 5.41 -4.46 18.48
C PHE A 133 5.47 -3.12 19.22
N SER A 134 6.60 -2.85 19.89
CA SER A 134 6.81 -1.57 20.56
C SER A 134 6.98 -0.43 19.55
N PRO A 135 6.71 0.83 19.94
CA PRO A 135 6.92 1.98 19.05
C PRO A 135 8.36 2.11 18.50
N ALA A 136 9.37 1.65 19.26
CA ALA A 136 10.75 1.64 18.79
C ALA A 136 10.99 0.61 17.68
N GLN A 137 10.36 -0.57 17.77
CA GLN A 137 10.41 -1.59 16.71
C GLN A 137 9.70 -1.09 15.45
N LEU A 138 8.50 -0.51 15.59
CA LEU A 138 7.73 0.04 14.46
C LEU A 138 8.51 1.13 13.70
N ARG A 139 9.21 2.03 14.41
CA ARG A 139 10.11 3.00 13.75
C ARG A 139 11.30 2.33 13.05
N GLY A 140 11.85 1.26 13.62
CA GLY A 140 12.89 0.46 12.98
C GLY A 140 12.41 -0.18 11.68
N PHE A 141 11.19 -0.71 11.67
CA PHE A 141 10.57 -1.28 10.47
C PHE A 141 10.27 -0.22 9.42
N ALA A 142 9.83 0.98 9.80
CA ALA A 142 9.68 2.09 8.86
C ALA A 142 10.99 2.42 8.13
N ALA A 143 12.12 2.39 8.85
CA ALA A 143 13.44 2.59 8.23
C ALA A 143 13.80 1.44 7.26
N ALA A 144 13.48 0.19 7.61
CA ALA A 144 13.67 -0.96 6.74
C ALA A 144 12.80 -0.86 5.46
N VAL A 145 11.53 -0.47 5.60
CA VAL A 145 10.63 -0.22 4.46
C VAL A 145 11.23 0.83 3.54
N ARG A 146 11.63 2.00 4.06
CA ARG A 146 12.24 3.05 3.22
C ARG A 146 13.50 2.57 2.48
N ALA A 147 14.29 1.71 3.12
CA ALA A 147 15.46 1.11 2.47
C ALA A 147 15.06 0.14 1.35
N ALA A 148 14.09 -0.75 1.59
CA ALA A 148 13.57 -1.68 0.58
C ALA A 148 12.99 -0.92 -0.63
N GLN A 149 12.20 0.13 -0.36
CA GLN A 149 11.59 0.99 -1.38
C GLN A 149 12.61 1.71 -2.27
N ALA A 150 13.80 2.03 -1.76
CA ALA A 150 14.86 2.64 -2.54
C ALA A 150 15.44 1.70 -3.62
N THR A 151 15.26 0.38 -3.44
CA THR A 151 15.76 -0.66 -4.34
C THR A 151 14.65 -1.45 -5.05
N ALA A 152 13.38 -1.17 -4.73
CA ALA A 152 12.25 -1.89 -5.24
C ALA A 152 12.08 -1.71 -6.76
N PRO A 153 11.57 -2.73 -7.46
CA PRO A 153 11.08 -2.57 -8.83
C PRO A 153 10.08 -1.41 -8.90
N THR A 154 10.10 -0.67 -10.01
CA THR A 154 9.16 0.45 -10.24
C THR A 154 8.03 0.08 -11.19
N ARG A 155 7.91 -1.21 -11.52
CA ARG A 155 6.87 -1.83 -12.32
C ARG A 155 6.58 -3.23 -11.77
N PRO A 156 5.33 -3.70 -11.84
CA PRO A 156 4.93 -5.06 -11.46
C PRO A 156 5.65 -6.14 -12.28
#